data_AF-A0A960LSZ0-F1
#
_entry.id   AF-A0A960LSZ0-F1
#
_cell.length_a   1.000
_cell.length_b   1.000
_cell.length_c   1.000
_cell.angle_alpha   90.00
_cell.angle_beta   90.00
_cell.angle_gamma   90.00
#
_symmetry.space_group_name_H-M   'P 1'
#
loop_
_entity.id
_entity.type
_entity.pdbx_description
1 polymer ?
#
loop_
_entity_poly.entity_id
_entity_poly.type
_entity_poly.pdbx_seq_one_letter_code
_entity_poly.pdbx_strand_id
1 'polypeptide(L)'
;MTIGNVIRERFDRSFVLYRDLIEVIDEATLSSKLPQLPSNTVGLQLWCVVGARESFSRAVVANEWSGFGCSLETTSTKAPVADALDRSAKAVSEVLKSIDAYSDVQNRLIVDLLEHEASHQGQLIRYLYGLKLTIPESWKSKYALD
;
A
#
# COMPACT_ATOMS: atom_id res chain seq x y z
N MET A 1 7.66 -14.68 19.71
CA MET A 1 7.26 -13.68 18.71
C MET A 1 6.25 -12.76 19.37
N THR A 2 6.50 -11.45 19.41
CA THR A 2 5.55 -10.46 19.99
C THR A 2 4.52 -10.05 18.94
N ILE A 3 3.38 -9.51 19.36
CA ILE A 3 2.37 -8.99 18.41
C ILE A 3 2.97 -7.88 17.52
N GLY A 4 3.86 -7.04 18.05
CA GLY A 4 4.59 -6.03 17.27
C GLY A 4 5.50 -6.62 16.20
N ASN A 5 6.09 -7.81 16.42
CA ASN A 5 6.83 -8.51 15.35
C ASN A 5 5.89 -8.99 14.26
N VAL A 6 4.74 -9.58 14.63
CA VAL A 6 3.74 -10.03 13.66
C VAL A 6 3.26 -8.85 12.81
N ILE A 7 2.94 -7.70 13.40
CA ILE A 7 2.49 -6.51 12.67
C ILE A 7 3.55 -6.06 11.67
N ARG A 8 4.82 -5.95 12.09
CA ARG A 8 5.93 -5.56 11.19
C ARG A 8 6.08 -6.54 10.03
N GLU A 9 6.06 -7.84 10.27
CA GLU A 9 6.11 -8.87 9.22
C GLU A 9 4.91 -8.81 8.26
N ARG A 10 3.74 -8.35 8.71
CA ARG A 10 2.56 -8.16 7.84
C ARG A 10 2.77 -6.98 6.91
N PHE A 11 3.29 -5.87 7.41
CA PHE A 11 3.65 -4.70 6.61
C PHE A 11 4.78 -4.99 5.63
N ASP A 12 5.87 -5.61 6.07
CA ASP A 12 7.01 -5.94 5.20
C ASP A 12 6.57 -6.75 3.99
N ARG A 13 5.71 -7.76 4.21
CA ARG A 13 5.11 -8.54 3.13
C ARG A 13 4.17 -7.70 2.27
N SER A 14 3.37 -6.82 2.86
CA SER A 14 2.53 -5.88 2.10
C SER A 14 3.38 -5.04 1.14
N PHE A 15 4.48 -4.46 1.64
CA PHE A 15 5.37 -3.60 0.86
C PHE A 15 6.03 -4.35 -0.31
N VAL A 16 6.44 -5.60 -0.09
CA VAL A 16 6.96 -6.48 -1.15
C VAL A 16 5.94 -6.62 -2.28
N LEU A 17 4.66 -6.85 -1.96
CA LEU A 17 3.62 -7.00 -2.99
C LEU A 17 3.53 -5.76 -3.88
N TYR A 18 3.52 -4.55 -3.32
CA TYR A 18 3.45 -3.34 -4.13
C TYR A 18 4.72 -3.08 -4.95
N ARG A 19 5.89 -3.41 -4.41
CA ARG A 19 7.16 -3.33 -5.15
C ARG A 19 7.16 -4.28 -6.34
N ASP A 20 6.81 -5.54 -6.12
CA ASP A 20 6.79 -6.54 -7.17
C ASP A 20 5.72 -6.22 -8.23
N LEU A 21 4.58 -5.63 -7.81
CA LEU A 21 3.55 -5.13 -8.74
C LEU A 21 4.09 -4.01 -9.62
N ILE A 22 4.70 -2.97 -9.03
CA ILE A 22 5.19 -1.83 -9.82
C ILE A 22 6.31 -2.28 -10.77
N GLU A 23 7.15 -3.25 -10.37
CA GLU A 23 8.19 -3.81 -11.22
C GLU A 23 7.63 -4.44 -12.50
N VAL A 24 6.56 -5.25 -12.42
CA VAL A 24 6.05 -6.01 -13.57
C VAL A 24 5.09 -5.24 -14.49
N ILE A 25 4.45 -4.17 -14.02
CA ILE A 25 3.51 -3.41 -14.87
C ILE A 25 4.24 -2.38 -15.73
N ASP A 26 3.74 -2.15 -16.95
CA ASP A 26 4.24 -1.08 -17.80
C ASP A 26 3.76 0.29 -17.30
N GLU A 27 4.48 1.36 -17.64
CA GLU A 27 4.09 2.72 -17.25
C GLU A 27 2.69 3.10 -17.76
N ALA A 28 2.34 2.68 -18.98
CA ALA A 28 1.01 2.91 -19.55
C ALA A 28 -0.13 2.29 -18.71
N THR A 29 0.15 1.21 -17.98
CA THR A 29 -0.82 0.55 -17.09
C THR A 29 -1.29 1.47 -15.96
N LEU A 30 -0.47 2.42 -15.51
CA LEU A 30 -0.84 3.36 -14.45
C LEU A 30 -2.06 4.22 -14.82
N SER A 31 -2.27 4.49 -16.10
CA SER A 31 -3.43 5.24 -16.59
C SER A 31 -4.65 4.35 -16.89
N SER A 32 -4.52 3.03 -16.75
CA SER A 32 -5.59 2.07 -17.04
C SER A 32 -6.60 1.98 -15.90
N LYS A 33 -7.86 1.76 -16.24
CA LYS A 33 -8.98 1.51 -15.32
C LYS A 33 -9.74 0.26 -15.74
N LEU A 34 -10.49 -0.35 -14.83
CA LEU A 34 -11.34 -1.48 -15.19
C LEU A 34 -12.43 -1.02 -16.18
N PRO A 35 -12.57 -1.66 -17.35
CA PRO A 35 -13.57 -1.28 -18.32
C PRO A 35 -14.98 -1.51 -17.75
N GLN A 36 -15.90 -0.60 -18.08
CA GLN A 36 -17.33 -0.70 -17.74
C GLN A 36 -17.65 -0.73 -16.23
N LEU A 37 -16.68 -0.43 -15.37
CA LEU A 37 -16.87 -0.32 -13.93
C LEU A 37 -16.46 1.09 -13.43
N PRO A 38 -17.18 1.67 -12.46
CA PRO A 38 -16.72 2.86 -11.76
C PRO A 38 -15.46 2.50 -10.97
N SER A 39 -14.31 2.83 -11.52
CA SER A 39 -13.00 2.47 -10.96
C SER A 39 -11.99 3.57 -11.21
N ASN A 40 -11.11 3.78 -10.23
CA ASN A 40 -9.95 4.66 -10.37
C ASN A 40 -8.94 4.05 -11.36
N THR A 41 -7.95 4.83 -11.78
CA THR A 41 -6.81 4.26 -12.50
C THR A 41 -5.91 3.46 -11.55
N VAL A 42 -5.09 2.55 -12.08
CA VAL A 42 -4.09 1.82 -11.28
C VAL A 42 -3.17 2.81 -10.54
N GLY A 43 -2.73 3.88 -11.20
CA GLY A 43 -1.92 4.93 -10.59
C GLY A 43 -2.61 5.62 -9.42
N LEU A 44 -3.91 5.92 -9.54
CA LEU A 44 -4.69 6.51 -8.44
C LEU A 44 -4.89 5.53 -7.28
N GLN A 45 -5.00 4.22 -7.55
CA GLN A 45 -4.99 3.20 -6.49
C GLN A 45 -3.67 3.23 -5.71
N LEU A 46 -2.54 3.31 -6.40
CA LEU A 46 -1.22 3.40 -5.77
C LEU A 46 -1.03 4.74 -5.03
N TRP A 47 -1.58 5.83 -5.56
CA TRP A 47 -1.60 7.13 -4.86
C TRP A 47 -2.35 7.06 -3.53
N CYS A 48 -3.50 6.38 -3.47
CA CYS A 48 -4.23 6.16 -2.23
C CYS A 48 -3.39 5.37 -1.22
N VAL A 49 -2.69 4.33 -1.67
CA VAL A 49 -1.80 3.52 -0.81
C VAL A 49 -0.67 4.37 -0.23
N VAL A 50 0.04 5.15 -1.06
CA VAL A 50 1.09 6.07 -0.60
C VAL A 50 0.54 7.08 0.39
N GLY A 51 -0.55 7.75 0.05
CA GLY A 51 -1.15 8.77 0.90
C GLY A 51 -1.65 8.22 2.24
N ALA A 52 -2.21 7.01 2.26
CA ALA A 52 -2.59 6.33 3.49
C ALA A 52 -1.36 6.05 4.34
N ARG A 53 -0.32 5.40 3.81
CA ARG A 53 0.92 5.14 4.57
C ARG A 53 1.50 6.40 5.19
N GLU A 54 1.59 7.49 4.43
CA GLU A 54 2.11 8.76 4.92
C GLU A 54 1.21 9.37 6.00
N SER A 55 -0.10 9.38 5.78
CA SER A 55 -1.07 9.97 6.70
C SER A 55 -1.17 9.19 8.01
N PHE A 56 -1.24 7.86 7.93
CA PHE A 56 -1.26 6.99 9.10
C PHE A 56 0.08 7.03 9.84
N SER A 57 1.22 7.10 9.16
CA SER A 57 2.52 7.26 9.83
C SER A 57 2.56 8.55 10.66
N ARG A 58 2.13 9.69 10.09
CA ARG A 58 2.01 10.96 10.83
C ARG A 58 1.03 10.83 12.00
N ALA A 59 -0.11 10.19 11.78
CA ALA A 59 -1.14 10.01 12.80
C ALA A 59 -0.69 9.13 13.97
N VAL A 60 0.07 8.07 13.69
CA VAL A 60 0.61 7.17 14.71
C VAL A 60 1.66 7.89 15.56
N VAL A 61 2.49 8.75 14.95
CA VAL A 61 3.44 9.60 15.69
C VAL A 61 2.73 10.65 16.54
N ALA A 62 1.72 11.31 15.98
CA ALA A 62 0.91 12.31 16.71
C ALA A 62 -0.05 11.68 17.73
N ASN A 63 -0.26 10.37 17.66
CA ASN A 63 -1.26 9.64 18.44
C ASN A 63 -2.70 10.16 18.23
N GLU A 64 -2.98 10.69 17.02
CA GLU A 64 -4.29 11.20 16.61
C GLU A 64 -4.39 11.30 15.07
N TRP A 65 -5.61 11.21 14.53
CA TRP A 65 -5.82 11.41 13.10
C TRP A 65 -5.75 12.89 12.72
N SER A 66 -4.90 13.22 11.75
CA SER A 66 -4.65 14.60 11.29
C SER A 66 -5.06 14.86 9.83
N GLY A 67 -5.86 13.97 9.26
CA GLY A 67 -6.34 14.09 7.88
C GLY A 67 -5.45 13.38 6.85
N PHE A 68 -5.98 13.30 5.63
CA PHE A 68 -5.33 12.63 4.51
C PHE A 68 -4.42 13.59 3.75
N GLY A 69 -3.22 13.14 3.39
CA GLY A 69 -2.31 13.83 2.48
C GLY A 69 -1.32 12.85 1.83
N CYS A 70 -0.99 13.11 0.57
CA CYS A 70 -0.11 12.27 -0.25
C CYS A 70 0.95 13.13 -0.94
N SER A 71 2.22 12.73 -0.83
CA SER A 71 3.34 13.42 -1.47
C SER A 71 3.48 13.15 -2.97
N LEU A 72 2.74 12.17 -3.50
CA LEU A 72 2.80 11.80 -4.91
C LEU A 72 1.96 12.78 -5.75
N GLU A 73 2.63 13.60 -6.57
CA GLU A 73 1.99 14.62 -7.42
C GLU A 73 1.53 14.06 -8.78
N THR A 74 2.17 12.99 -9.26
CA THR A 74 1.87 12.35 -10.55
C THR A 74 1.60 10.87 -10.37
N THR A 75 0.55 10.38 -11.01
CA THR A 75 0.13 8.99 -10.95
C THR A 75 0.26 8.26 -12.28
N SER A 76 0.89 8.89 -13.28
CA SER A 76 1.01 8.35 -14.64
C SER A 76 2.46 8.02 -15.03
N THR A 77 3.42 8.30 -14.15
CA THR A 77 4.84 8.03 -14.38
C THR A 77 5.34 7.01 -13.36
N LYS A 78 6.02 5.97 -13.83
CA LYS A 78 6.34 4.78 -13.04
C LYS A 78 7.41 5.04 -11.98
N ALA A 79 8.46 5.76 -12.32
CA ALA A 79 9.56 6.03 -11.38
C ALA A 79 9.11 6.82 -10.14
N PRO A 80 8.41 7.96 -10.25
CA PRO A 80 7.92 8.69 -9.07
C PRO A 80 6.95 7.87 -8.20
N VAL A 81 6.10 7.05 -8.82
CA VAL A 81 5.19 6.14 -8.09
C VAL A 81 5.98 5.09 -7.31
N ALA A 82 6.97 4.45 -7.93
CA ALA A 82 7.83 3.47 -7.29
C ALA A 82 8.61 4.07 -6.10
N ASP A 83 9.21 5.25 -6.31
CA ASP A 83 9.94 5.96 -5.27
C ASP A 83 9.04 6.35 -4.09
N ALA A 84 7.81 6.80 -4.36
CA ALA A 84 6.85 7.14 -3.32
C ALA A 84 6.35 5.91 -2.54
N LEU A 85 6.16 4.77 -3.21
CA LEU A 85 5.83 3.50 -2.55
C LEU A 85 6.94 3.05 -1.60
N ASP A 86 8.20 3.16 -2.00
CA ASP A 86 9.36 2.81 -1.17
C ASP A 86 9.54 3.77 0.01
N ARG A 87 9.50 5.09 -0.23
CA ARG A 87 9.59 6.10 0.83
C ARG A 87 8.48 5.95 1.87
N SER A 88 7.23 5.76 1.42
CA SER A 88 6.09 5.60 2.32
C SER A 88 6.13 4.28 3.11
N ALA A 89 6.65 3.19 2.52
CA ALA A 89 6.89 1.93 3.23
C ALA A 89 7.96 2.08 4.33
N LYS A 90 9.05 2.82 4.04
CA LYS A 90 10.09 3.14 5.02
C LYS A 90 9.53 3.96 6.18
N ALA A 91 8.71 4.97 5.90
CA ALA A 91 8.06 5.79 6.93
C ALA A 91 7.23 4.94 7.91
N VAL A 92 6.40 4.02 7.40
CA VAL A 92 5.64 3.10 8.26
C VAL A 92 6.57 2.22 9.08
N SER A 93 7.61 1.67 8.44
CA SER A 93 8.58 0.79 9.11
C SER A 93 9.34 1.49 10.24
N GLU A 94 9.71 2.77 10.04
CA GLU A 94 10.40 3.60 11.02
C GLU A 94 9.50 3.89 12.22
N VAL A 95 8.25 4.29 11.97
CA VAL A 95 7.27 4.57 13.03
C VAL A 95 6.98 3.31 13.86
N LEU A 96 6.81 2.15 13.24
CA LEU A 96 6.60 0.89 13.97
C LEU A 96 7.81 0.46 14.80
N LYS A 97 9.03 0.85 14.41
CA LYS A 97 10.25 0.58 15.17
C LYS A 97 10.46 1.54 16.33
N SER A 98 9.90 2.75 16.27
CA SER A 98 10.06 3.77 17.32
C SER A 98 9.08 3.59 18.49
N ILE A 99 8.14 2.66 18.42
CA ILE A 99 7.11 2.47 19.45
C ILE A 99 7.50 1.32 20.38
N ASP A 100 7.82 1.65 21.63
CA ASP A 100 8.14 0.66 22.66
C ASP A 100 6.87 -0.01 23.23
N ALA A 101 5.81 0.79 23.40
CA ALA A 101 4.50 0.33 23.86
C ALA A 101 3.39 1.08 23.11
N TYR A 102 2.48 0.34 22.48
CA TYR A 102 1.42 0.91 21.66
C TYR A 102 0.25 1.39 22.53
N SER A 103 -0.19 2.64 22.31
CA SER A 103 -1.47 3.13 22.83
C SER A 103 -2.65 2.47 22.09
N ASP A 104 -3.85 2.55 22.66
CA ASP A 104 -5.07 2.09 21.96
C ASP A 104 -5.35 2.86 20.67
N VAL A 105 -4.93 4.12 20.58
CA VAL A 105 -5.10 4.93 19.36
C VAL A 105 -4.11 4.48 18.29
N GLN A 106 -2.84 4.28 18.66
CA GLN A 106 -1.82 3.75 17.74
C GLN A 106 -2.19 2.35 17.26
N ASN A 107 -2.64 1.46 18.16
CA ASN A 107 -3.09 0.12 17.79
C ASN A 107 -4.22 0.18 16.74
N ARG A 108 -5.23 1.03 16.94
CA ARG A 108 -6.32 1.21 15.97
C ARG A 108 -5.82 1.73 14.63
N LEU A 109 -5.05 2.82 14.62
CA LEU A 109 -4.49 3.40 13.40
C LEU A 109 -3.64 2.40 12.60
N ILE A 110 -2.84 1.58 13.29
CA ILE A 110 -1.99 0.57 12.66
C ILE A 110 -2.83 -0.56 12.03
N VAL A 111 -3.87 -1.02 12.74
CA VAL A 111 -4.79 -2.02 12.23
C VAL A 111 -5.58 -1.47 11.04
N ASP A 112 -6.12 -0.25 11.15
CA ASP A 112 -6.84 0.44 10.07
C ASP A 112 -5.96 0.55 8.81
N LEU A 113 -4.66 0.87 8.96
CA LEU A 113 -3.74 0.89 7.84
C LEU A 113 -3.52 -0.50 7.22
N LEU A 114 -3.39 -1.57 8.03
CA LEU A 114 -3.30 -2.94 7.51
C LEU A 114 -4.55 -3.35 6.73
N GLU A 115 -5.74 -3.00 7.23
CA GLU A 115 -7.01 -3.24 6.56
C GLU A 115 -7.10 -2.47 5.24
N HIS A 116 -6.64 -1.21 5.23
CA HIS A 116 -6.55 -0.40 4.03
C HIS A 116 -5.64 -1.03 2.97
N GLU A 117 -4.44 -1.48 3.35
CA GLU A 117 -3.50 -2.19 2.46
C GLU A 117 -4.16 -3.44 1.87
N ALA A 118 -4.78 -4.28 2.71
CA ALA A 118 -5.45 -5.50 2.27
C ALA A 118 -6.62 -5.23 1.32
N SER A 119 -7.39 -4.16 1.58
CA SER A 119 -8.49 -3.72 0.71
C SER A 119 -7.99 -3.30 -0.67
N HIS A 120 -6.94 -2.48 -0.73
CA HIS A 120 -6.35 -2.06 -2.00
C HIS A 120 -5.67 -3.21 -2.75
N GLN A 121 -5.04 -4.16 -2.05
CA GLN A 121 -4.55 -5.39 -2.67
C GLN A 121 -5.69 -6.19 -3.30
N GLY A 122 -6.81 -6.37 -2.60
CA GLY A 122 -8.00 -7.02 -3.14
C GLY A 122 -8.55 -6.31 -4.38
N GLN A 123 -8.55 -4.98 -4.39
CA GLN A 123 -8.92 -4.21 -5.58
C GLN A 123 -7.93 -4.44 -6.72
N LEU A 124 -6.63 -4.32 -6.47
CA LEU A 124 -5.58 -4.50 -7.49
C LEU A 124 -5.58 -5.90 -8.11
N ILE A 125 -5.91 -6.95 -7.34
CA ILE A 125 -6.13 -8.30 -7.90
C ILE A 125 -7.20 -8.28 -8.99
N ARG A 126 -8.28 -7.52 -8.81
CA ARG A 126 -9.31 -7.37 -9.86
C ARG A 126 -8.76 -6.66 -11.10
N TYR A 127 -7.84 -5.71 -10.95
CA TYR A 127 -7.17 -5.07 -12.09
C TYR A 127 -6.24 -6.05 -12.81
N LEU A 128 -5.47 -6.84 -12.07
CA LEU A 128 -4.60 -7.86 -12.64
C LEU A 128 -5.38 -8.81 -13.56
N TYR A 129 -6.52 -9.32 -13.08
CA TYR A 129 -7.39 -10.16 -13.90
C TYR A 129 -8.13 -9.38 -15.01
N GLY A 130 -8.77 -8.26 -14.66
CA GLY A 130 -9.64 -7.52 -15.58
C GLY A 130 -8.89 -6.85 -16.73
N LEU A 131 -7.62 -6.51 -16.54
CA LEU A 131 -6.73 -5.95 -17.56
C LEU A 131 -5.79 -6.99 -18.16
N LYS A 132 -5.87 -8.27 -17.73
CA LYS A 132 -5.00 -9.37 -18.17
C LYS A 132 -3.50 -9.05 -18.02
N LEU A 133 -3.15 -8.47 -16.88
CA LEU A 133 -1.77 -8.13 -16.55
C LEU A 133 -1.05 -9.36 -15.99
N THR A 134 0.27 -9.33 -16.07
CA THR A 134 1.12 -10.29 -15.38
C THR A 134 0.90 -10.20 -13.87
N ILE A 135 0.58 -11.32 -13.23
CA ILE A 135 0.46 -11.43 -11.77
C ILE A 135 1.84 -11.78 -11.20
N PRO A 136 2.43 -10.95 -10.32
CA PRO A 136 3.72 -11.29 -9.70
C PRO A 136 3.62 -12.55 -8.83
N GLU A 137 4.70 -13.34 -8.77
CA GLU A 137 4.74 -14.59 -7.98
C GLU A 137 4.46 -14.37 -6.49
N SER A 138 4.87 -13.24 -5.93
CA SER A 138 4.56 -12.89 -4.54
C SER A 138 3.06 -12.73 -4.28
N TRP A 139 2.31 -12.22 -5.26
CA TRP A 139 0.85 -12.11 -5.18
C TRP A 139 0.18 -13.47 -5.32
N LYS A 140 0.64 -14.30 -6.27
CA LYS A 140 0.18 -15.68 -6.42
C LYS A 140 0.35 -16.46 -5.13
N SER A 141 1.55 -16.42 -4.56
CA SER A 141 1.86 -17.09 -3.28
C SER A 141 1.02 -16.57 -2.12
N LYS A 142 0.83 -15.24 -2.01
CA LYS A 142 0.11 -14.62 -0.89
C LYS A 142 -1.39 -14.92 -0.89
N TYR A 143 -2.01 -14.91 -2.06
CA TYR A 143 -3.47 -14.96 -2.22
C TYR A 143 -3.97 -16.24 -2.90
N ALA A 144 -3.07 -17.18 -3.20
CA ALA A 144 -3.38 -18.40 -3.95
C ALA A 144 -4.07 -18.07 -5.29
N LEU A 145 -3.43 -17.18 -6.08
CA LEU A 145 -3.89 -16.80 -7.41
C LEU A 145 -3.27 -17.74 -8.46
N ASP A 146 -4.05 -18.06 -9.48
CA ASP A 146 -3.62 -18.80 -10.67
C ASP A 146 -2.92 -17.89 -11.70
#